data_AF-A0A7C1EED3-F1
#
_entry.id   AF-A0A7C1EED3-F1
#
_cell.length_a   1.000
_cell.length_b   1.000
_cell.length_c   1.000
_cell.angle_alpha   90.00
_cell.angle_beta   90.00
_cell.angle_gamma   90.00
#
_symmetry.space_group_name_H-M   'P 1'
#
loop_
_entity.id
_entity.type
_entity.pdbx_description
1 polymer ?
#
loop_
_entity_poly.entity_id
_entity_poly.type
_entity_poly.pdbx_seq_one_letter_code
_entity_poly.pdbx_strand_id
1 'polypeptide(L)'
;VNMSEYLLITHILQSSELTVVCAAFVGALLGFLWFNSYPAQVFMGDVGALMLGGVIGTVAILIKQEILLLVVGLIFVVEVFSVILQVTSYKMRKKRIFKMAPLHHHYQLKGISEPKIIMRFWIVAIIVLVFTLSTLKLR
;
A
#
# COMPACT_ATOMS: atom_id res chain seq x y z
N VAL A 1 21.85 18.56 -15.57
CA VAL A 1 22.07 17.64 -14.43
C VAL A 1 21.23 16.40 -14.69
N ASN A 2 21.85 15.24 -14.86
CA ASN A 2 21.11 13.99 -15.00
C ASN A 2 20.59 13.59 -13.61
N MET A 3 19.27 13.69 -13.39
CA MET A 3 18.66 13.38 -12.08
C MET A 3 18.90 11.92 -11.65
N SER A 4 19.03 11.00 -12.62
CA SER A 4 19.34 9.59 -12.32
C SER A 4 20.76 9.42 -11.77
N GLU A 5 21.74 10.14 -12.29
CA GLU A 5 23.11 10.17 -11.75
C GLU A 5 23.16 10.85 -10.38
N TYR A 6 22.41 11.93 -10.18
CA TYR A 6 22.34 12.63 -8.89
C TYR A 6 21.72 11.76 -7.77
N LEU A 7 20.77 10.89 -8.12
CA LEU A 7 20.10 9.99 -7.17
C LEU A 7 20.71 8.58 -7.11
N LEU A 8 21.77 8.33 -7.88
CA LEU A 8 22.38 7.00 -8.04
C LEU A 8 21.36 5.91 -8.41
N ILE A 9 20.37 6.26 -9.24
CA ILE A 9 19.33 5.36 -9.74
C ILE A 9 19.67 4.91 -11.15
N THR A 10 19.47 3.63 -11.45
CA THR A 10 19.62 3.11 -12.82
C THR A 10 18.68 3.84 -13.78
N HIS A 11 19.24 4.49 -14.79
CA HIS A 11 18.44 5.15 -15.81
C HIS A 11 17.75 4.10 -16.69
N ILE A 12 16.42 4.10 -16.64
CA ILE A 12 15.59 3.19 -17.44
C ILE A 12 14.99 4.01 -18.58
N LEU A 13 15.30 3.58 -19.81
CA LEU A 13 14.77 4.20 -21.03
C LEU A 13 13.24 4.15 -21.00
N GLN A 14 12.58 5.26 -21.37
CA GLN A 14 11.11 5.41 -21.40
C GLN A 14 10.38 5.27 -20.04
N SER A 15 11.10 5.38 -18.92
CA SER A 15 10.49 5.41 -17.57
C SER A 15 9.51 6.59 -17.35
N SER A 16 9.60 7.64 -18.17
CA SER A 16 8.65 8.76 -18.18
C SER A 16 7.21 8.33 -18.48
N GLU A 17 7.01 7.34 -19.36
CA GLU A 17 5.67 6.86 -19.74
C GLU A 17 4.95 6.23 -18.54
N LEU A 18 5.69 5.53 -17.68
CA LEU A 18 5.15 4.96 -16.44
C LEU A 18 4.65 6.05 -15.50
N THR A 19 5.28 7.24 -15.52
CA THR A 19 4.84 8.38 -14.69
C THR A 19 3.45 8.86 -15.14
N VAL A 20 3.19 8.91 -16.45
CA VAL A 20 1.87 9.29 -17.00
C VAL A 20 0.80 8.29 -16.57
N VAL A 21 1.09 6.99 -16.65
CA VAL A 21 0.17 5.93 -16.21
C VAL A 21 -0.10 6.05 -14.70
N CYS A 22 0.95 6.20 -13.87
CA CYS A 22 0.78 6.38 -12.43
C CYS A 22 -0.04 7.64 -12.08
N ALA A 23 0.18 8.75 -12.79
CA ALA A 23 -0.59 9.98 -12.58
C ALA A 23 -2.08 9.80 -12.93
N ALA A 24 -2.39 9.08 -14.01
CA ALA A 24 -3.77 8.73 -14.37
C ALA A 24 -4.45 7.88 -13.27
N PHE A 25 -3.74 6.89 -12.72
CA PHE A 25 -4.24 6.10 -11.59
C PHE A 25 -4.47 6.96 -10.34
N VAL A 26 -3.56 7.88 -10.01
CA VAL A 26 -3.74 8.80 -8.88
C VAL A 26 -5.00 9.64 -9.07
N GLY A 27 -5.22 10.21 -10.26
CA GLY A 27 -6.43 10.96 -10.57
C GLY A 27 -7.71 10.13 -10.43
N ALA A 28 -7.72 8.91 -10.99
CA ALA A 28 -8.84 7.98 -10.88
C ALA A 28 -9.12 7.58 -9.42
N LEU A 29 -8.08 7.35 -8.61
CA LEU A 29 -8.22 6.96 -7.21
C LEU A 29 -8.69 8.11 -6.32
N LEU A 30 -8.26 9.34 -6.60
CA LEU A 30 -8.80 10.52 -5.92
C LEU A 30 -10.29 10.71 -6.25
N GLY A 31 -10.67 10.51 -7.52
CA GLY A 31 -12.07 10.51 -7.94
C GLY A 31 -12.88 9.39 -7.26
N PHE A 32 -12.34 8.18 -7.21
CA PHE A 32 -12.98 7.05 -6.50
C PHE A 32 -13.13 7.33 -5.00
N LEU A 33 -12.09 7.86 -4.36
CA LEU A 33 -12.07 8.18 -2.94
C LEU A 33 -13.15 9.19 -2.56
N TRP A 34 -13.50 10.12 -3.46
CA TRP A 34 -14.61 11.05 -3.24
C TRP A 34 -15.93 10.32 -2.94
N PHE A 35 -16.20 9.21 -3.64
CA PHE A 35 -17.42 8.41 -3.44
C PHE A 35 -17.23 7.26 -2.43
N ASN A 36 -15.98 6.86 -2.17
CA ASN A 36 -15.65 5.75 -1.27
C ASN A 36 -15.36 6.22 0.18
N SER A 37 -15.10 7.50 0.39
CA SER A 37 -14.91 8.07 1.74
C SER A 37 -16.11 7.81 2.63
N TYR A 38 -15.87 7.55 3.92
CA TYR A 38 -16.93 7.16 4.85
C TYR A 38 -18.01 8.24 4.98
N PRO A 39 -19.31 7.89 4.88
CA PRO A 39 -19.87 6.57 4.55
C PRO A 39 -19.81 6.26 3.05
N ALA A 40 -19.26 5.08 2.70
CA ALA A 40 -18.99 4.72 1.31
C ALA A 40 -20.27 4.54 0.46
N GLN A 41 -20.28 5.16 -0.72
CA GLN A 41 -21.35 5.03 -1.71
C GLN A 41 -21.03 3.98 -2.77
N VAL A 42 -19.74 3.84 -3.08
CA VAL A 42 -19.23 2.89 -4.07
C VAL A 42 -18.12 2.05 -3.43
N PHE A 43 -18.20 0.73 -3.58
CA PHE A 43 -17.16 -0.19 -3.15
C PHE A 43 -16.22 -0.54 -4.31
N MET A 44 -14.95 -0.71 -4.00
CA MET A 44 -13.91 -1.00 -4.99
C MET A 44 -14.10 -2.36 -5.66
N GLY A 45 -14.52 -3.36 -4.87
CA GLY A 45 -14.62 -4.76 -5.29
C GLY A 45 -13.28 -5.39 -5.67
N ASP A 46 -13.33 -6.67 -6.05
CA ASP A 46 -12.14 -7.43 -6.43
C ASP A 46 -11.52 -6.92 -7.75
N VAL A 47 -12.35 -6.39 -8.65
CA VAL A 47 -11.91 -5.83 -9.93
C VAL A 47 -10.91 -4.70 -9.70
N GLY A 48 -11.25 -3.73 -8.83
CA GLY A 48 -10.37 -2.62 -8.53
C GLY A 48 -9.15 -3.06 -7.72
N ALA A 49 -9.35 -3.86 -6.67
CA ALA A 49 -8.29 -4.23 -5.73
C ALA A 49 -7.19 -5.08 -6.41
N LEU A 50 -7.56 -6.11 -7.18
CA LEU A 50 -6.61 -6.97 -7.87
C LEU A 50 -5.88 -6.23 -8.99
N MET A 51 -6.60 -5.38 -9.75
CA MET A 51 -6.00 -4.54 -10.79
C MET A 51 -4.95 -3.61 -10.19
N LEU A 52 -5.26 -2.85 -9.13
CA LEU A 52 -4.28 -1.94 -8.52
C LEU A 52 -3.05 -2.68 -8.00
N GLY A 53 -3.24 -3.83 -7.34
CA GLY A 53 -2.13 -4.65 -6.88
C GLY A 53 -1.22 -5.10 -8.03
N GLY A 54 -1.81 -5.56 -9.13
CA GLY A 54 -1.09 -5.97 -10.33
C GLY A 54 -0.34 -4.82 -11.01
N VAL A 55 -0.98 -3.64 -11.15
CA VAL A 55 -0.37 -2.45 -11.74
C VAL A 55 0.80 -1.97 -10.90
N ILE A 56 0.62 -1.79 -9.58
CA ILE A 56 1.67 -1.32 -8.68
C ILE A 56 2.86 -2.29 -8.65
N GLY A 57 2.58 -3.61 -8.61
CA GLY A 57 3.61 -4.64 -8.70
C GLY A 57 4.38 -4.61 -10.02
N THR A 58 3.66 -4.46 -11.14
CA THR A 58 4.28 -4.37 -12.47
C THR A 58 5.17 -3.14 -12.59
N VAL A 59 4.68 -1.97 -12.16
CA VAL A 59 5.47 -0.73 -12.15
C VAL A 59 6.74 -0.91 -11.34
N ALA A 60 6.66 -1.49 -10.14
CA ALA A 60 7.82 -1.72 -9.28
C ALA A 60 8.90 -2.61 -9.93
N ILE A 61 8.49 -3.65 -10.66
CA ILE A 61 9.40 -4.54 -11.41
C ILE A 61 10.03 -3.81 -12.60
N LEU A 62 9.23 -3.03 -13.33
CA LEU A 62 9.71 -2.28 -14.50
C LEU A 62 10.76 -1.23 -14.11
N ILE A 63 10.60 -0.57 -12.96
CA ILE A 63 11.57 0.41 -12.45
C ILE A 63 12.70 -0.19 -11.61
N LYS A 64 12.73 -1.52 -11.41
CA LYS A 64 13.70 -2.24 -10.56
C LYS A 64 13.74 -1.76 -9.11
N GLN A 65 12.56 -1.46 -8.54
CA GLN A 65 12.40 -0.98 -7.16
C GLN A 65 11.43 -1.87 -6.37
N GLU A 66 11.64 -3.18 -6.42
CA GLU A 66 10.77 -4.17 -5.77
C GLU A 66 10.85 -4.07 -4.24
N ILE A 67 12.05 -3.86 -3.70
CA ILE A 67 12.26 -3.68 -2.26
C ILE A 67 11.59 -2.38 -1.78
N LEU A 68 11.63 -1.32 -2.61
CA LEU A 68 10.99 -0.05 -2.30
C LEU A 68 9.48 -0.23 -2.16
N LEU A 69 8.86 -1.04 -3.03
CA LEU A 69 7.43 -1.35 -2.95
C LEU A 69 7.06 -2.00 -1.62
N LEU A 70 7.87 -2.91 -1.09
CA LEU A 70 7.61 -3.53 0.22
C LEU A 70 7.63 -2.50 1.36
N VAL A 71 8.50 -1.49 1.27
CA VAL A 71 8.59 -0.43 2.28
C VAL A 71 7.42 0.54 2.13
N VAL A 72 7.16 1.09 0.94
CA VAL A 72 6.04 2.03 0.72
C VAL A 72 4.69 1.35 1.00
N GLY A 73 4.56 0.09 0.61
CA GLY A 73 3.38 -0.76 0.82
C GLY A 73 3.31 -1.42 2.20
N LEU A 74 4.05 -0.95 3.20
CA LEU A 74 4.18 -1.62 4.51
C LEU A 74 2.83 -1.97 5.15
N ILE A 75 1.81 -1.12 5.00
CA ILE A 75 0.47 -1.40 5.55
C ILE A 75 -0.16 -2.61 4.86
N PHE A 76 -0.08 -2.72 3.54
CA PHE A 76 -0.56 -3.88 2.80
C PHE A 76 0.17 -5.16 3.21
N VAL A 77 1.49 -5.05 3.39
CA VAL A 77 2.35 -6.14 3.87
C VAL A 77 1.88 -6.59 5.25
N VAL A 78 1.76 -5.67 6.22
CA VAL A 78 1.33 -5.98 7.59
C VAL A 78 -0.07 -6.61 7.63
N GLU A 79 -0.99 -6.14 6.79
CA GLU A 79 -2.34 -6.71 6.68
C GLU A 79 -2.31 -8.18 6.24
N VAL A 80 -1.57 -8.49 5.17
CA VAL A 80 -1.40 -9.87 4.68
C VAL A 80 -0.68 -10.73 5.71
N PHE A 81 0.39 -10.23 6.32
CA PHE A 81 1.12 -10.93 7.38
C PHE A 81 0.22 -11.23 8.59
N SER A 82 -0.70 -10.33 8.94
CA SER A 82 -1.65 -10.57 10.03
C SER A 82 -2.54 -11.78 9.75
N VAL A 83 -2.99 -11.95 8.50
CA VAL A 83 -3.79 -13.10 8.06
C VAL A 83 -2.95 -14.37 8.07
N ILE A 84 -1.73 -14.33 7.51
CA ILE A 84 -0.82 -15.49 7.49
C ILE A 84 -0.53 -15.99 8.91
N LEU A 85 -0.19 -15.08 9.83
CA LEU A 85 0.07 -15.42 11.24
C LEU A 85 -1.17 -15.99 11.92
N GLN A 86 -2.33 -15.38 11.71
CA GLN A 86 -3.59 -15.83 12.28
C GLN A 86 -3.97 -17.24 11.79
N VAL A 87 -3.93 -17.47 10.47
CA VAL A 87 -4.25 -18.78 9.86
C VAL A 87 -3.25 -19.84 10.30
N THR A 88 -1.95 -19.53 10.30
CA THR A 88 -0.90 -20.44 10.73
C THR A 88 -1.07 -20.84 12.20
N SER A 89 -1.32 -19.87 13.08
CA SER A 89 -1.57 -20.14 14.51
C SER A 89 -2.82 -20.97 14.73
N TYR A 90 -3.90 -20.71 13.99
CA TYR A 90 -5.13 -21.48 14.11
C TYR A 90 -4.97 -22.92 13.58
N LYS A 91 -4.19 -23.12 12.51
CA LYS A 91 -3.86 -24.45 12.00
C LYS A 91 -2.99 -25.25 12.97
N MET A 92 -1.94 -24.64 13.54
CA MET A 92 -0.97 -25.33 14.39
C MET A 92 -1.38 -25.47 15.85
N ARG A 93 -1.96 -24.41 16.44
CA ARG A 93 -2.22 -24.31 17.89
C ARG A 93 -3.70 -24.19 18.23
N LYS A 94 -4.58 -24.04 17.24
CA LYS A 94 -6.03 -23.75 17.41
C LYS A 94 -6.29 -22.49 18.27
N LYS A 95 -5.31 -21.59 18.36
CA LYS A 95 -5.38 -20.34 19.12
C LYS A 95 -5.31 -19.15 18.17
N ARG A 96 -6.13 -18.14 18.42
CA ARG A 96 -6.14 -16.86 17.69
C ARG A 96 -5.10 -15.92 18.29
N ILE A 97 -4.32 -15.24 17.46
CA ILE A 97 -3.34 -14.22 17.89
C ILE A 97 -4.02 -12.85 17.94
N PHE A 98 -4.77 -12.52 16.90
CA PHE A 98 -5.59 -11.32 16.81
C PHE A 98 -7.06 -11.67 17.08
N LYS A 99 -7.81 -10.73 17.66
CA LYS A 99 -9.29 -10.82 17.79
C LYS A 99 -9.97 -11.22 16.46
N MET A 100 -9.54 -10.62 15.36
CA MET A 100 -9.90 -10.95 13.98
C MET A 100 -8.73 -10.55 13.08
N ALA A 101 -8.54 -11.26 11.97
CA ALA A 101 -7.66 -10.85 10.89
C ALA A 101 -8.54 -10.57 9.66
N PRO A 102 -8.24 -9.54 8.85
CA PRO A 102 -7.03 -8.71 8.87
C PRO A 102 -6.96 -7.67 10.02
N LEU A 103 -5.86 -6.93 10.13
CA LEU A 103 -5.50 -6.10 11.28
C LEU A 103 -6.49 -4.94 11.54
N HIS A 104 -7.06 -4.32 10.51
CA HIS A 104 -8.07 -3.28 10.72
C HIS A 104 -9.31 -3.81 11.49
N HIS A 105 -9.78 -5.03 11.21
CA HIS A 105 -10.89 -5.64 11.96
C HIS A 105 -10.51 -5.93 13.42
N HIS A 106 -9.24 -6.24 13.69
CA HIS A 106 -8.75 -6.37 15.08
C HIS A 106 -8.98 -5.08 15.86
N TYR A 107 -8.74 -3.92 15.25
CA TYR A 107 -8.93 -2.61 15.87
C TYR A 107 -10.41 -2.21 15.98
N GLN A 108 -11.24 -2.58 15.00
CA GLN A 108 -12.70 -2.38 15.09
C GLN A 108 -13.28 -3.14 16.29
N LEU A 109 -12.88 -4.41 16.49
CA LEU A 109 -13.28 -5.22 17.67
C LEU A 109 -12.65 -4.76 18.99
N LYS A 110 -11.73 -3.80 18.96
CA LYS A 110 -11.25 -3.09 20.16
C LYS A 110 -12.05 -1.82 20.46
N GLY A 111 -13.09 -1.52 19.67
CA GLY A 111 -13.97 -0.37 19.86
C GLY A 111 -13.48 0.91 19.18
N ILE A 112 -12.49 0.82 18.29
CA ILE A 112 -12.02 1.98 17.52
C ILE A 112 -12.94 2.15 16.29
N SER A 113 -13.48 3.35 16.10
CA SER A 113 -14.33 3.65 14.94
C SER A 113 -13.58 3.50 13.62
N GLU A 114 -14.27 3.01 12.60
CA GLU A 114 -13.70 2.73 11.29
C GLU A 114 -13.01 3.94 10.63
N PRO A 115 -13.61 5.16 10.60
CA PRO A 115 -12.94 6.33 10.05
C PRO A 115 -11.62 6.65 10.77
N LYS A 116 -11.57 6.42 12.10
CA LYS A 116 -10.36 6.67 12.90
C LYS A 116 -9.24 5.68 12.59
N ILE A 117 -9.58 4.43 12.23
CA ILE A 117 -8.60 3.43 11.80
C ILE A 117 -8.04 3.83 10.43
N ILE A 118 -8.90 4.17 9.47
CA ILE A 118 -8.51 4.60 8.12
C ILE A 118 -7.54 5.78 8.19
N MET A 119 -7.90 6.83 8.94
CA MET A 119 -7.04 8.02 9.10
C MET A 119 -5.69 7.69 9.75
N ARG A 120 -5.65 6.81 10.75
CA ARG A 120 -4.39 6.38 11.38
C ARG A 120 -3.51 5.60 10.42
N PHE A 121 -4.10 4.73 9.60
CA PHE A 121 -3.36 4.00 8.59
C PHE A 121 -2.80 4.96 7.54
N TRP A 122 -3.56 5.96 7.10
CA TRP A 122 -3.04 6.97 6.18
C TRP A 122 -1.89 7.78 6.76
N ILE A 123 -1.97 8.18 8.04
CA ILE A 123 -0.86 8.87 8.71
C ILE A 123 0.41 8.01 8.67
N VAL A 124 0.31 6.73 9.01
CA VAL A 124 1.45 5.79 8.94
C VAL A 124 1.95 5.64 7.51
N ALA A 125 1.05 5.54 6.53
CA ALA A 125 1.41 5.42 5.10
C ALA A 125 2.23 6.62 4.63
N ILE A 126 1.79 7.84 4.97
CA ILE A 126 2.46 9.09 4.61
C ILE A 126 3.83 9.19 5.28
N ILE A 127 3.94 8.83 6.56
CA ILE A 127 5.23 8.82 7.27
C ILE A 127 6.22 7.85 6.59
N VAL A 128 5.77 6.64 6.29
CA VAL A 128 6.61 5.62 5.63
C VAL A 128 6.97 6.06 4.20
N LEU A 129 6.06 6.70 3.47
CA LEU A 129 6.33 7.28 2.16
C LEU A 129 7.44 8.33 2.22
N VAL A 130 7.33 9.32 3.12
CA VAL A 130 8.33 10.38 3.30
C VAL A 130 9.68 9.80 3.71
N PHE A 131 9.69 8.84 4.63
CA PHE A 131 10.90 8.12 5.03
C PHE A 131 11.55 7.40 3.85
N THR A 132 10.74 6.73 3.02
CA THR A 132 11.21 5.98 1.85
C THR A 132 11.80 6.92 0.79
N LEU A 133 11.13 8.03 0.50
CA LEU A 133 11.63 9.07 -0.42
C LEU A 133 12.94 9.70 0.09
N SER A 134 13.07 9.89 1.41
CA SER A 134 14.31 10.39 2.01
C SER A 134 15.47 9.39 1.84
N THR A 135 15.17 8.09 1.92
CA THR A 135 16.16 7.02 1.74
C THR A 135 16.69 6.94 0.31
N LEU A 136 15.87 7.28 -0.70
CA LEU A 136 16.31 7.35 -2.09
C LEU A 136 17.41 8.41 -2.33
N LYS A 137 17.47 9.46 -1.51
CA LYS A 137 18.52 10.50 -1.59
C LYS A 137 19.79 10.11 -0.80
N LEU A 138 19.66 9.21 0.18
CA LEU A 138 20.75 8.81 1.08
C LEU A 138 21.56 7.61 0.55
N ARG A 139 21.25 7.13 -0.65
CA ARG A 139 22.07 6.16 -1.37
C ARG A 139 23.12 6.87 -2.20
#